data_AF-A0A210PDV6-F1
#
_entry.id   AF-A0A210PDV6-F1
#
_cell.length_a   1.000
_cell.length_b   1.000
_cell.length_c   1.000
_cell.angle_alpha   90.00
_cell.angle_beta   90.00
_cell.angle_gamma   90.00
#
_symmetry.space_group_name_H-M   'P 1'
#
loop_
_entity.id
_entity.type
_entity.pdbx_description
1 polymer ?
#
loop_
_entity_poly.entity_id
_entity_poly.type
_entity_poly.pdbx_seq_one_letter_code
_entity_poly.pdbx_strand_id
1 'polypeptide(L)'
;MLITGELKFLTQVKEDAMMEIHYPEEFDNMPSPRILNTHMPFRVLPSDVTKKRLKIIFVQRNPKDVAVSLFHHMNKLMPDNLQPTFKDFISLTIQNPDWFQYTLQWEKVIAETPDVPMHVVYYESLKKNPKEEIARLAKFVGHDRGETYIAQVAEMCKFSNMKKANASVKDHSEYSKMFGELMKGMYRKGEIGDWKNLFTVALNEEFDILFKEQMKDSEFKFTFT
;
A
#
# COMPACT_ATOMS: atom_id res chain seq x y z
N MET A 1 -11.13 -12.56 -4.92
CA MET A 1 -10.66 -13.12 -6.21
C MET A 1 -9.73 -14.31 -6.00
N LEU A 2 -8.44 -14.14 -5.68
CA LEU A 2 -7.51 -15.29 -5.60
C LEU A 2 -7.96 -16.39 -4.63
N ILE A 3 -8.30 -16.00 -3.39
CA ILE A 3 -8.76 -16.94 -2.35
C ILE A 3 -10.09 -17.60 -2.71
N THR A 4 -11.08 -16.78 -3.08
CA THR A 4 -12.46 -17.25 -3.33
C THR A 4 -12.65 -17.96 -4.68
N GLY A 5 -11.76 -17.74 -5.65
CA GLY A 5 -11.95 -18.18 -7.03
C GLY A 5 -12.96 -17.33 -7.81
N GLU A 6 -13.68 -16.42 -7.17
CA GLU A 6 -14.69 -15.59 -7.82
C GLU A 6 -14.11 -14.28 -8.38
N LEU A 7 -14.41 -13.99 -9.65
CA LEU A 7 -14.08 -12.75 -10.35
C LEU A 7 -15.05 -11.62 -9.99
N LYS A 8 -15.04 -11.21 -8.72
CA LYS A 8 -15.87 -10.13 -8.18
C LYS A 8 -15.04 -9.16 -7.36
N PHE A 9 -15.37 -7.87 -7.44
CA PHE A 9 -14.82 -6.86 -6.54
C PHE A 9 -15.36 -7.08 -5.13
N LEU A 10 -14.55 -6.73 -4.13
CA LEU A 10 -15.04 -6.64 -2.77
C LEU A 10 -16.01 -5.46 -2.66
N THR A 11 -17.13 -5.68 -1.98
CA THR A 11 -18.08 -4.64 -1.62
C THR A 11 -17.79 -4.04 -0.25
N GLN A 12 -16.93 -4.69 0.54
CA GLN A 12 -16.42 -4.16 1.79
C GLN A 12 -15.40 -3.06 1.50
N VAL A 13 -15.38 -2.03 2.34
CA VAL A 13 -14.43 -0.93 2.24
C VAL A 13 -13.11 -1.33 2.87
N LYS A 14 -11.98 -0.81 2.35
CA LYS A 14 -10.65 -1.17 2.84
C LYS A 14 -10.50 -0.85 4.33
N GLU A 15 -11.05 0.29 4.74
CA GLU A 15 -10.97 0.84 6.08
C GLU A 15 -11.63 -0.09 7.12
N ASP A 16 -12.70 -0.80 6.79
CA ASP A 16 -13.34 -1.79 7.67
C ASP A 16 -12.41 -2.94 8.09
N ALA A 17 -11.29 -3.13 7.38
CA ALA A 17 -10.30 -4.17 7.65
C ALA A 17 -8.94 -3.58 8.11
N MET A 18 -8.90 -2.29 8.45
CA MET A 18 -7.69 -1.54 8.78
C MET A 18 -7.40 -1.58 10.28
N MET A 19 -6.29 -2.20 10.68
CA MET A 19 -6.04 -2.53 12.08
C MET A 19 -5.79 -1.32 12.98
N GLU A 20 -5.25 -0.21 12.45
CA GLU A 20 -4.90 0.98 13.23
C GLU A 20 -6.09 1.88 13.62
N ILE A 21 -7.29 1.61 13.09
CA ILE A 21 -8.49 2.41 13.36
C ILE A 21 -9.66 1.59 13.94
N HIS A 22 -9.42 0.31 14.25
CA HIS A 22 -10.42 -0.61 14.81
C HIS A 22 -9.87 -1.36 16.03
N TYR A 23 -10.75 -1.69 16.96
CA TYR A 23 -10.41 -2.55 18.08
C TYR A 23 -10.34 -4.02 17.65
N PRO A 24 -9.46 -4.86 18.25
CA PRO A 24 -9.32 -6.26 17.88
C PRO A 24 -10.63 -7.07 17.88
N GLU A 25 -11.53 -6.81 18.82
CA GLU A 25 -12.82 -7.50 18.98
C GLU A 25 -13.76 -7.29 17.79
N GLU A 26 -13.60 -6.19 17.05
CA GLU A 26 -14.38 -5.92 15.84
C GLU A 26 -14.07 -6.97 14.74
N PHE A 27 -12.84 -7.50 14.73
CA PHE A 27 -12.42 -8.50 13.75
C PHE A 27 -12.85 -9.92 14.13
N ASP A 28 -13.27 -10.18 15.37
CA ASP A 28 -13.69 -11.52 15.82
C ASP A 28 -15.00 -11.96 15.16
N ASN A 29 -15.83 -11.01 14.76
CA ASN A 29 -17.08 -11.26 14.04
C ASN A 29 -16.89 -11.43 12.52
N MET A 30 -15.68 -11.20 11.99
CA MET A 30 -15.42 -11.33 10.55
C MET A 30 -15.26 -12.81 10.17
N PRO A 31 -15.94 -13.29 9.11
CA PRO A 31 -15.79 -14.66 8.65
C PRO A 31 -14.38 -14.93 8.12
N SER A 32 -13.89 -16.14 8.33
CA SER A 32 -12.62 -16.59 7.76
C SER A 32 -12.76 -17.02 6.30
N PRO A 33 -11.71 -16.86 5.47
CA PRO A 33 -10.43 -16.24 5.79
C PRO A 33 -10.52 -14.70 5.82
N ARG A 34 -9.98 -14.09 6.88
CA ARG A 34 -9.94 -12.63 7.07
C ARG A 34 -8.74 -12.05 6.33
N ILE A 35 -8.97 -10.97 5.57
CA ILE A 35 -7.91 -10.18 4.93
C ILE A 35 -7.87 -8.83 5.63
N LEU A 36 -6.90 -8.64 6.51
CA LEU A 36 -6.69 -7.39 7.22
C LEU A 36 -5.57 -6.58 6.56
N ASN A 37 -5.59 -5.27 6.74
CA ASN A 37 -4.56 -4.37 6.25
C ASN A 37 -4.08 -3.43 7.35
N THR A 38 -2.83 -2.98 7.26
CA THR A 38 -2.26 -2.04 8.22
C THR A 38 -1.02 -1.35 7.68
N HIS A 39 -0.76 -0.13 8.13
CA HIS A 39 0.51 0.57 7.92
C HIS A 39 1.41 0.56 9.17
N MET A 40 1.01 -0.18 10.22
CA MET A 40 1.78 -0.24 11.46
C MET A 40 3.08 -1.02 11.29
N PRO A 41 4.15 -0.66 12.03
CA PRO A 41 5.39 -1.42 12.03
C PRO A 41 5.17 -2.82 12.64
N PHE A 42 5.92 -3.81 12.18
CA PHE A 42 5.78 -5.21 12.63
C PHE A 42 5.77 -5.39 14.15
N ARG A 43 6.57 -4.59 14.87
CA ARG A 43 6.71 -4.65 16.34
C ARG A 43 5.43 -4.43 17.13
N VAL A 44 4.41 -3.77 16.55
CA VAL A 44 3.12 -3.54 17.22
C VAL A 44 2.01 -4.48 16.74
N LEU A 45 2.31 -5.37 15.79
CA LEU A 45 1.31 -6.34 15.33
C LEU A 45 1.04 -7.39 16.43
N PRO A 46 -0.18 -7.96 16.46
CA PRO A 46 -0.52 -8.98 17.45
C PRO A 46 0.44 -10.17 17.43
N SER A 47 0.76 -10.73 18.60
CA SER A 47 1.64 -11.89 18.72
C SER A 47 1.17 -13.13 17.94
N ASP A 48 -0.11 -13.16 17.55
CA ASP A 48 -0.69 -14.19 16.69
C ASP A 48 -0.04 -14.24 15.31
N VAL A 49 0.47 -13.12 14.80
CA VAL A 49 1.20 -13.08 13.52
C VAL A 49 2.36 -14.07 13.52
N THR A 50 3.14 -14.09 14.60
CA THR A 50 4.25 -15.04 14.77
C THR A 50 3.76 -16.41 15.24
N LYS A 51 2.97 -16.47 16.31
CA LYS A 51 2.50 -17.73 16.93
C LYS A 51 1.71 -18.62 15.98
N LYS A 52 0.83 -18.03 15.16
CA LYS A 52 -0.02 -18.75 14.20
C LYS A 52 0.56 -18.74 12.79
N ARG A 53 1.77 -18.19 12.60
CA ARG A 53 2.46 -18.10 11.30
C ARG A 53 1.57 -17.49 10.22
N LEU A 54 0.93 -16.37 10.51
CA LEU A 54 0.01 -15.71 9.57
C LEU A 54 0.78 -15.22 8.34
N LYS A 55 0.14 -15.27 7.17
CA LYS A 55 0.72 -14.79 5.92
C LYS A 55 0.70 -13.26 5.88
N ILE A 56 1.83 -12.64 5.57
CA ILE A 56 1.97 -11.20 5.38
C ILE A 56 2.30 -10.89 3.93
N ILE A 57 1.59 -9.93 3.35
CA ILE A 57 1.94 -9.34 2.06
C ILE A 57 2.46 -7.94 2.33
N PHE A 58 3.76 -7.72 2.13
CA PHE A 58 4.38 -6.41 2.33
C PHE A 58 4.49 -5.70 0.99
N VAL A 59 3.70 -4.64 0.80
CA VAL A 59 3.69 -3.85 -0.44
C VAL A 59 4.59 -2.63 -0.28
N GLN A 60 5.55 -2.50 -1.18
CA GLN A 60 6.48 -1.38 -1.24
C GLN A 60 6.29 -0.58 -2.51
N ARG A 61 6.65 0.70 -2.47
CA ARG A 61 6.59 1.62 -3.60
C ARG A 61 7.73 2.62 -3.49
N ASN A 62 8.25 3.10 -4.62
CA ASN A 62 9.32 4.08 -4.62
C ASN A 62 8.95 5.33 -3.80
N PRO A 63 9.89 5.85 -3.00
CA PRO A 63 9.57 6.85 -1.98
C PRO A 63 9.17 8.21 -2.55
N LYS A 64 9.58 8.55 -3.78
CA LYS A 64 9.19 9.81 -4.42
C LYS A 64 7.72 9.82 -4.81
N ASP A 65 7.23 8.74 -5.42
CA ASP A 65 5.81 8.60 -5.72
C ASP A 65 4.97 8.43 -4.44
N VAL A 66 5.53 7.80 -3.40
CA VAL A 66 4.89 7.76 -2.07
C VAL A 66 4.74 9.17 -1.51
N ALA A 67 5.79 9.99 -1.53
CA ALA A 67 5.73 11.37 -1.04
C ALA A 67 4.67 12.20 -1.78
N VAL A 68 4.62 12.13 -3.12
CA VAL A 68 3.55 12.81 -3.89
C VAL A 68 2.16 12.27 -3.57
N SER A 69 2.02 10.96 -3.41
CA SER A 69 0.73 10.36 -3.05
C SER A 69 0.27 10.81 -1.67
N LEU A 70 1.18 10.84 -0.69
CA LEU A 70 0.90 11.25 0.68
C LEU A 70 0.59 12.74 0.77
N PHE A 71 1.33 13.59 0.04
CA PHE A 71 1.04 15.03 -0.06
C PHE A 71 -0.42 15.29 -0.47
N HIS A 72 -0.87 14.69 -1.56
CA HIS A 72 -2.25 14.86 -2.01
C HIS A 72 -3.27 14.24 -1.05
N HIS A 73 -2.93 13.14 -0.40
CA HIS A 73 -3.79 12.49 0.58
C HIS A 73 -3.98 13.37 1.83
N MET A 74 -2.91 13.92 2.38
CA MET A 74 -2.95 14.83 3.52
C MET A 74 -3.68 16.12 3.19
N ASN A 75 -3.41 16.73 2.04
CA ASN A 75 -4.10 17.98 1.66
C ASN A 75 -5.61 17.80 1.58
N LYS A 76 -6.10 16.64 1.13
CA LYS A 76 -7.53 16.34 1.13
C LYS A 76 -8.17 16.26 2.50
N LEU A 77 -7.40 15.94 3.54
CA LEU A 77 -7.86 15.87 4.92
C LEU A 77 -7.75 17.22 5.65
N MET A 78 -7.20 18.24 4.99
CA MET A 78 -6.99 19.57 5.55
C MET A 78 -7.91 20.61 4.87
N PRO A 79 -8.38 21.63 5.61
CA PRO A 79 -9.03 22.79 5.01
C PRO A 79 -8.15 23.43 3.94
N ASP A 80 -8.74 23.88 2.83
CA ASP A 80 -8.00 24.43 1.68
C ASP A 80 -7.04 25.56 2.05
N ASN A 81 -7.42 26.40 3.02
CA ASN A 81 -6.61 27.51 3.51
C ASN A 81 -5.44 27.11 4.42
N LEU A 82 -5.32 25.83 4.77
CA LEU A 82 -4.24 25.27 5.61
C LEU A 82 -3.36 24.26 4.86
N GLN A 83 -3.63 24.01 3.58
CA GLN A 83 -2.85 23.06 2.79
C GLN A 83 -1.44 23.61 2.54
N PRO A 84 -0.37 22.87 2.90
CA PRO A 84 1.00 23.27 2.62
C PRO A 84 1.29 23.18 1.12
N THR A 85 2.34 23.89 0.68
CA THR A 85 2.89 23.66 -0.66
C THR A 85 3.61 22.31 -0.69
N PHE A 86 3.79 21.75 -1.90
CA PHE A 86 4.58 20.52 -2.04
C PHE A 86 6.01 20.70 -1.53
N LYS A 87 6.61 21.89 -1.72
CA LYS A 87 7.95 22.21 -1.25
C LYS A 87 8.05 22.13 0.28
N ASP A 88 7.08 22.68 1.00
CA ASP A 88 7.08 22.65 2.46
C ASP A 88 6.92 21.21 2.97
N PHE A 89 5.98 20.47 2.37
CA PHE A 89 5.73 19.07 2.70
C PHE A 89 6.97 18.19 2.49
N ILE A 90 7.62 18.27 1.32
CA ILE A 90 8.76 17.41 1.01
C ILE A 90 9.99 17.81 1.85
N SER A 91 10.17 19.09 2.16
CA SER A 91 11.26 19.55 3.03
C SER A 91 11.15 18.94 4.43
N LEU A 92 9.94 18.87 4.98
CA LEU A 92 9.68 18.19 6.26
C LEU A 92 9.91 16.67 6.17
N THR A 93 9.54 16.05 5.06
CA THR A 93 9.75 14.62 4.81
C THR A 93 11.23 14.27 4.68
N ILE A 94 12.04 15.16 4.08
CA ILE A 94 13.50 15.00 3.99
C ILE A 94 14.13 15.12 5.38
N GLN A 95 13.66 16.06 6.21
CA GLN A 95 14.13 16.24 7.59
C GLN A 95 13.71 15.08 8.52
N ASN A 96 12.57 14.44 8.25
CA ASN A 96 12.03 13.31 9.03
C ASN A 96 11.75 12.12 8.10
N PRO A 97 12.79 11.36 7.70
CA PRO A 97 12.72 10.33 6.67
C PRO A 97 12.06 9.02 7.15
N ASP A 98 10.86 9.10 7.74
CA ASP A 98 10.16 7.97 8.38
C ASP A 98 9.92 6.79 7.43
N TRP A 99 9.69 7.08 6.14
CA TRP A 99 9.52 6.04 5.12
C TRP A 99 10.74 5.10 5.02
N PHE A 100 11.96 5.65 5.15
CA PHE A 100 13.20 4.88 5.06
C PHE A 100 13.34 3.98 6.28
N GLN A 101 13.11 4.53 7.47
CA GLN A 101 13.14 3.77 8.71
C GLN A 101 12.11 2.64 8.70
N TYR A 102 10.88 2.92 8.27
CA TYR A 102 9.82 1.93 8.16
C TYR A 102 10.20 0.81 7.18
N THR A 103 10.70 1.17 6.00
CA THR A 103 11.11 0.22 4.96
C THR A 103 12.24 -0.69 5.43
N LEU A 104 13.30 -0.13 6.01
CA LEU A 104 14.45 -0.90 6.52
C LEU A 104 14.07 -1.77 7.74
N GLN A 105 13.13 -1.33 8.57
CA GLN A 105 12.60 -2.15 9.67
C GLN A 105 11.89 -3.40 9.12
N TRP A 106 11.10 -3.26 8.06
CA TRP A 106 10.46 -4.41 7.42
C TRP A 106 11.47 -5.32 6.73
N GLU A 107 12.48 -4.76 6.06
CA GLU A 107 13.58 -5.55 5.48
C GLU A 107 14.26 -6.43 6.54
N LYS A 108 14.60 -5.82 7.69
CA LYS A 108 15.18 -6.52 8.84
C LYS A 108 14.25 -7.62 9.36
N VAL A 109 12.97 -7.34 9.53
CA VAL A 109 11.97 -8.32 9.99
C VAL A 109 11.89 -9.51 9.04
N ILE A 110 11.91 -9.28 7.73
CA ILE A 110 11.87 -10.34 6.71
C ILE A 110 13.11 -11.23 6.83
N ALA A 111 14.29 -10.65 7.06
CA ALA A 111 15.53 -11.39 7.22
C ALA A 111 15.60 -12.17 8.55
N GLU A 112 15.11 -11.58 9.64
CA GLU A 112 15.25 -12.12 11.01
C GLU A 112 14.09 -13.03 11.44
N THR A 113 12.99 -13.07 10.68
CA THR A 113 11.78 -13.85 11.03
C THR A 113 11.40 -14.88 9.95
N PRO A 114 12.31 -15.81 9.57
CA PRO A 114 12.09 -16.71 8.43
C PRO A 114 10.89 -17.66 8.59
N ASP A 115 10.41 -17.89 9.82
CA ASP A 115 9.26 -18.75 10.08
C ASP A 115 7.91 -18.10 9.76
N VAL A 116 7.84 -16.76 9.71
CA VAL A 116 6.61 -16.07 9.33
C VAL A 116 6.58 -15.96 7.80
N PRO A 117 5.55 -16.52 7.14
CA PRO A 117 5.47 -16.44 5.69
C PRO A 117 5.21 -14.99 5.25
N MET A 118 6.19 -14.37 4.61
CA MET A 118 6.09 -13.01 4.08
C MET A 118 6.31 -12.98 2.57
N HIS A 119 5.54 -12.15 1.87
CA HIS A 119 5.64 -11.93 0.44
C HIS A 119 5.82 -10.45 0.13
N VAL A 120 6.97 -10.08 -0.42
CA VAL A 120 7.25 -8.69 -0.82
C VAL A 120 6.72 -8.45 -2.22
N VAL A 121 5.91 -7.40 -2.35
CA VAL A 121 5.38 -6.91 -3.63
C VAL A 121 5.91 -5.50 -3.86
N TYR A 122 6.53 -5.29 -5.01
CA TYR A 122 6.88 -3.95 -5.48
C TYR A 122 5.75 -3.42 -6.34
N TYR A 123 5.22 -2.25 -6.00
CA TYR A 123 4.17 -1.57 -6.76
C TYR A 123 4.54 -1.42 -8.23
N GLU A 124 5.81 -1.11 -8.50
CA GLU A 124 6.32 -0.91 -9.85
C GLU A 124 6.33 -2.21 -10.65
N SER A 125 6.74 -3.33 -10.04
CA SER A 125 6.67 -4.65 -10.67
C SER A 125 5.22 -5.07 -10.91
N LEU A 126 4.33 -4.83 -9.95
CA LEU A 126 2.90 -5.12 -10.09
C LEU A 126 2.26 -4.31 -11.24
N LYS A 127 2.72 -3.07 -11.44
CA LYS A 127 2.25 -2.22 -12.54
C LYS A 127 2.81 -2.62 -13.90
N LYS A 128 4.09 -3.01 -13.97
CA LYS A 128 4.76 -3.40 -15.23
C LYS A 128 4.38 -4.82 -15.67
N ASN A 129 4.37 -5.77 -14.73
CA ASN A 129 4.17 -7.20 -14.96
C ASN A 129 3.04 -7.76 -14.07
N PRO A 130 1.79 -7.25 -14.18
CA PRO A 130 0.72 -7.60 -13.24
C PRO A 130 0.41 -9.10 -13.20
N LYS A 131 0.43 -9.79 -14.35
CA LYS A 131 0.13 -11.23 -14.40
C LYS A 131 1.14 -12.07 -13.61
N GLU A 132 2.42 -11.74 -13.73
CA GLU A 132 3.50 -12.46 -13.04
C GLU A 132 3.41 -12.27 -11.52
N GLU A 133 3.26 -11.02 -11.07
CA GLU A 133 3.12 -10.71 -9.64
C GLU A 133 1.84 -11.31 -9.05
N ILE A 134 0.72 -11.29 -9.77
CA ILE A 134 -0.54 -11.91 -9.33
C ILE A 134 -0.39 -13.44 -9.25
N ALA A 135 0.31 -14.09 -10.18
CA ALA A 135 0.58 -15.52 -10.12
C ALA A 135 1.47 -15.90 -8.92
N ARG A 136 2.53 -15.13 -8.68
CA ARG A 136 3.38 -15.28 -7.48
C ARG A 136 2.57 -15.14 -6.19
N LEU A 137 1.69 -14.14 -6.14
CA LEU A 137 0.81 -13.92 -5.00
C LEU A 137 -0.18 -15.07 -4.81
N ALA A 138 -0.79 -15.57 -5.90
CA ALA A 138 -1.72 -16.70 -5.90
C ALA A 138 -1.08 -17.96 -5.29
N LYS A 139 0.16 -18.27 -5.71
CA LYS A 139 0.96 -19.36 -5.13
C LYS A 139 1.25 -19.14 -3.65
N PHE A 140 1.66 -17.93 -3.25
CA PHE A 140 1.94 -17.60 -1.86
C PHE A 140 0.72 -17.78 -0.95
N VAL A 141 -0.46 -17.32 -1.39
CA VAL A 141 -1.70 -17.49 -0.61
C VAL A 141 -2.22 -18.93 -0.61
N GLY A 142 -1.62 -19.85 -1.37
CA GLY A 142 -1.98 -21.27 -1.41
C GLY A 142 -3.12 -21.57 -2.38
N HIS A 143 -3.37 -20.68 -3.33
CA HIS A 143 -4.44 -20.77 -4.31
C HIS A 143 -3.86 -20.56 -5.70
N ASP A 144 -3.07 -21.52 -6.18
CA ASP A 144 -2.56 -21.49 -7.55
C ASP A 144 -3.73 -21.45 -8.55
N ARG A 145 -3.54 -20.72 -9.65
CA ARG A 145 -4.57 -20.45 -10.66
C ARG A 145 -3.93 -20.49 -12.05
N GLY A 146 -4.68 -21.00 -13.02
CA GLY A 146 -4.23 -21.03 -14.41
C GLY A 146 -4.05 -19.62 -15.00
N GLU A 147 -3.18 -19.51 -16.00
CA GLU A 147 -2.82 -18.25 -16.66
C GLU A 147 -4.03 -17.44 -17.14
N THR A 148 -5.05 -18.12 -17.69
CA THR A 148 -6.30 -17.48 -18.13
C THR A 148 -7.00 -16.75 -16.97
N TYR A 149 -7.11 -17.39 -15.81
CA TYR A 149 -7.75 -16.78 -14.64
C TYR A 149 -6.91 -15.61 -14.11
N ILE A 150 -5.59 -15.78 -14.05
CA ILE A 150 -4.65 -14.71 -13.65
C ILE A 150 -4.79 -13.49 -14.57
N ALA A 151 -4.90 -13.70 -15.87
CA ALA A 151 -5.13 -12.62 -16.83
C ALA A 151 -6.47 -11.89 -16.59
N GLN A 152 -7.53 -12.61 -16.26
CA GLN A 152 -8.82 -12.02 -15.91
C GLN A 152 -8.73 -11.20 -14.61
N VAL A 153 -8.04 -11.70 -13.58
CA VAL A 153 -7.80 -10.94 -12.34
C VAL A 153 -7.00 -9.68 -12.64
N ALA A 154 -5.94 -9.77 -13.45
CA ALA A 154 -5.14 -8.61 -13.86
C ALA A 154 -5.98 -7.56 -14.59
N GLU A 155 -6.91 -7.98 -15.47
CA GLU A 155 -7.84 -7.09 -16.15
C GLU A 155 -8.79 -6.39 -15.15
N MET A 156 -9.39 -7.14 -14.23
CA MET A 156 -10.27 -6.57 -13.21
C MET A 156 -9.54 -5.58 -12.29
N CYS A 157 -8.30 -5.90 -11.91
CA CYS A 157 -7.47 -5.07 -11.04
C CYS A 157 -6.79 -3.89 -11.76
N LYS A 158 -7.09 -3.62 -13.03
CA LYS A 158 -6.65 -2.37 -13.68
C LYS A 158 -7.16 -1.17 -12.88
N PHE A 159 -6.31 -0.14 -12.78
CA PHE A 159 -6.60 1.06 -12.00
C PHE A 159 -7.95 1.71 -12.35
N SER A 160 -8.28 1.81 -13.63
CA SER A 160 -9.56 2.36 -14.11
C SER A 160 -10.76 1.53 -13.65
N ASN A 161 -10.64 0.21 -13.66
CA ASN A 161 -11.68 -0.72 -13.23
C ASN A 161 -11.85 -0.68 -11.71
N MET A 162 -10.76 -0.69 -10.95
CA MET A 162 -10.79 -0.54 -9.49
C MET A 162 -11.36 0.82 -9.06
N LYS A 163 -10.98 1.91 -9.74
CA LYS A 163 -11.53 3.26 -9.47
C LYS A 163 -13.04 3.30 -9.68
N LYS A 164 -13.54 2.69 -10.76
CA LYS A 164 -14.99 2.56 -11.02
C LYS A 164 -15.68 1.70 -9.97
N ALA A 165 -15.10 0.56 -9.62
CA ALA A 165 -15.64 -0.34 -8.59
C ALA A 165 -15.73 0.36 -7.24
N ASN A 166 -14.68 1.07 -6.81
CA ASN A 166 -14.68 1.81 -5.55
C ASN A 166 -15.75 2.91 -5.51
N ALA A 167 -16.01 3.58 -6.63
CA ALA A 167 -17.07 4.59 -6.71
C ALA A 167 -18.49 4.01 -6.55
N SER A 168 -18.66 2.69 -6.74
CA SER A 168 -19.93 1.99 -6.56
C SER A 168 -20.13 1.36 -5.18
N VAL A 169 -19.08 1.34 -4.34
CA VAL A 169 -19.17 0.83 -2.97
C VAL A 169 -19.94 1.82 -2.12
N LYS A 170 -21.00 1.34 -1.44
CA LYS A 170 -21.77 2.12 -0.48
C LYS A 170 -21.22 1.86 0.92
N ASP A 171 -20.43 2.79 1.41
CA ASP A 171 -19.90 2.74 2.77
C ASP A 171 -20.83 3.46 3.75
N HIS A 172 -21.29 2.72 4.76
CA HIS A 172 -22.14 3.23 5.85
C HIS A 172 -21.42 3.27 7.20
N SER A 173 -20.11 3.01 7.24
CA SER A 173 -19.27 3.08 8.43
C SER A 173 -19.23 4.50 9.02
N GLU A 174 -18.96 4.59 10.33
CA GLU A 174 -18.73 5.88 10.98
C GLU A 174 -17.53 6.62 10.36
N TYR A 175 -16.50 5.88 9.93
CA TYR A 175 -15.37 6.42 9.21
C TYR A 175 -15.79 7.12 7.91
N SER A 176 -16.64 6.50 7.10
CA SER A 176 -17.21 7.11 5.90
C SER A 176 -18.07 8.33 6.20
N LYS A 177 -18.85 8.32 7.28
CA LYS A 177 -19.64 9.50 7.68
C LYS A 177 -18.74 10.68 8.04
N MET A 178 -17.60 10.43 8.69
CA MET A 178 -16.67 11.47 9.12
C MET A 178 -15.74 11.95 7.99
N PHE A 179 -15.22 11.04 7.17
CA PHE A 179 -14.15 11.33 6.22
C PHE A 179 -14.50 11.00 4.75
N GLY A 180 -15.64 10.36 4.48
CA GLY A 180 -15.98 9.83 3.15
C GLY A 180 -15.98 10.88 2.04
N GLU A 181 -16.50 12.08 2.31
CA GLU A 181 -16.46 13.20 1.35
C GLU A 181 -15.03 13.68 1.07
N LEU A 182 -14.21 13.85 2.12
CA LEU A 182 -12.79 14.24 2.01
C LEU A 182 -11.97 13.18 1.25
N MET A 183 -12.37 11.91 1.39
CA MET A 183 -11.72 10.75 0.79
C MET A 183 -12.17 10.48 -0.66
N LYS A 184 -13.14 11.25 -1.19
CA LYS A 184 -13.50 11.15 -2.62
C LYS A 184 -12.29 11.42 -3.50
N GLY A 185 -12.07 10.55 -4.48
CA GLY A 185 -10.95 10.67 -5.42
C GLY A 185 -9.59 10.29 -4.84
N MET A 186 -9.54 9.44 -3.81
CA MET A 186 -8.29 8.78 -3.38
C MET A 186 -7.60 7.99 -4.51
N TYR A 187 -8.40 7.45 -5.45
CA TYR A 187 -7.88 6.93 -6.72
C TYR A 187 -7.44 8.09 -7.63
N ARG A 188 -6.24 8.61 -7.37
CA ARG A 188 -5.68 9.80 -8.03
C ARG A 188 -5.17 9.50 -9.44
N LYS A 189 -3.96 8.92 -9.56
CA LYS A 189 -3.33 8.60 -10.86
C LYS A 189 -2.99 7.12 -11.05
N GLY A 190 -2.46 6.46 -10.02
CA GLY A 190 -2.15 5.03 -10.10
C GLY A 190 -1.04 4.71 -11.11
N GLU A 191 -0.05 5.58 -11.21
CA GLU A 191 1.06 5.53 -12.18
C GLU A 191 2.41 5.49 -11.44
N ILE A 192 3.45 5.09 -12.16
CA ILE A 192 4.85 5.20 -11.74
C ILE A 192 5.41 6.49 -12.34
N GLY A 193 6.17 7.26 -11.57
CA GLY A 193 6.88 8.44 -12.07
C GLY A 193 6.10 9.74 -11.97
N ASP A 194 4.96 9.77 -11.29
CA ASP A 194 4.18 10.99 -11.11
C ASP A 194 4.92 12.03 -10.26
N TRP A 195 5.88 11.59 -9.44
CA TRP A 195 6.80 12.46 -8.72
C TRP A 195 7.47 13.52 -9.62
N LYS A 196 7.72 13.22 -10.89
CA LYS A 196 8.33 14.16 -11.86
C LYS A 196 7.50 15.43 -12.08
N ASN A 197 6.21 15.40 -11.77
CA ASN A 197 5.31 16.56 -11.94
C ASN A 197 5.38 17.57 -10.79
N LEU A 198 5.97 17.21 -9.66
CA LEU A 198 5.99 18.03 -8.44
C LEU A 198 7.41 18.29 -7.93
N PHE A 199 8.33 17.36 -8.12
CA PHE A 199 9.73 17.56 -7.75
C PHE A 199 10.39 18.53 -8.72
N THR A 200 10.95 19.62 -8.18
CA THR A 200 11.93 20.43 -8.92
C THR A 200 13.25 19.65 -9.03
N VAL A 201 14.13 20.08 -9.95
CA VAL A 201 15.45 19.47 -10.11
C VAL A 201 16.23 19.48 -8.78
N ALA A 202 16.25 20.62 -8.08
CA ALA A 202 16.94 20.75 -6.80
C ALA A 202 16.38 19.80 -5.71
N LEU A 203 15.05 19.73 -5.58
CA LEU A 203 14.40 18.81 -4.63
C LEU A 203 14.69 17.35 -4.98
N ASN A 204 14.76 17.02 -6.28
CA ASN A 204 15.09 15.68 -6.73
C ASN A 204 16.53 15.30 -6.38
N GLU A 205 17.49 16.19 -6.62
CA GLU A 205 18.91 15.96 -6.31
C GLU A 205 19.13 15.77 -4.80
N GLU A 206 18.51 16.62 -3.97
CA GLU A 206 18.55 16.49 -2.51
C GLU A 206 17.96 15.14 -2.07
N PHE A 207 16.81 14.76 -2.62
CA PHE A 207 16.17 13.49 -2.30
C PHE A 207 17.02 12.29 -2.77
N ASP A 208 17.71 12.40 -3.91
CA ASP A 208 18.58 11.33 -4.42
C ASP A 208 19.81 11.11 -3.53
N ILE A 209 20.37 12.18 -2.96
CA ILE A 209 21.45 12.07 -1.97
C ILE A 209 20.94 11.34 -0.73
N LEU A 210 19.83 11.81 -0.15
CA LEU A 210 19.20 11.18 1.00
C LEU A 210 18.89 9.70 0.73
N PHE A 211 18.29 9.38 -0.41
CA PHE A 211 17.93 8.01 -0.76
C PHE A 211 19.16 7.10 -0.82
N LYS A 212 20.24 7.56 -1.47
CA LYS A 212 21.49 6.81 -1.55
C LYS A 212 22.10 6.58 -0.17
N GLU A 213 22.09 7.59 0.70
CA GLU A 213 22.66 7.47 2.05
C GLU A 213 21.84 6.51 2.93
N GLN A 214 20.51 6.65 2.93
CA GLN A 214 19.63 5.86 3.77
C GLN A 214 19.52 4.40 3.30
N MET A 215 19.52 4.16 1.98
CA MET A 215 19.29 2.83 1.40
C MET A 215 20.56 2.13 0.93
N LYS A 216 21.76 2.64 1.25
CA LYS A 216 23.04 2.11 0.74
C LYS A 216 23.27 0.62 1.01
N ASP A 217 22.79 0.13 2.15
CA ASP A 217 22.96 -1.26 2.61
C ASP A 217 21.69 -2.09 2.41
N SER A 218 20.66 -1.53 1.75
CA SER A 218 19.39 -2.21 1.50
C SER A 218 19.44 -3.08 0.24
N GLU A 219 18.89 -4.29 0.36
CA GLU A 219 18.70 -5.21 -0.75
C GLU A 219 17.44 -4.87 -1.55
N PHE A 220 16.51 -4.09 -1.01
CA PHE A 220 15.35 -3.61 -1.75
C PHE A 220 15.74 -2.71 -2.92
N LYS A 221 15.18 -3.01 -4.10
CA LYS A 221 15.45 -2.28 -5.35
C LYS A 221 14.17 -1.59 -5.85
N PHE A 222 14.24 -0.27 -5.99
CA PHE A 222 13.12 0.57 -6.40
C PHE A 222 13.28 1.06 -7.83
N THR A 223 12.17 1.14 -8.54
CA THR A 223 12.09 1.75 -9.88
C THR A 223 11.45 3.13 -9.77
N PHE A 224 12.08 4.15 -10.35
CA PHE A 224 11.57 5.54 -10.32
C PHE A 224 11.05 6.04 -11.68
N THR A 225 11.15 5.21 -12.74
CA THR A 225 10.92 5.60 -14.13
C THR A 225 9.46 5.68 -14.50
#